data_AF-A0A4Q3R2J4-F1
#
_entry.id   AF-A0A4Q3R2J4-F1
#
_cell.length_a   1.000
_cell.length_b   1.000
_cell.length_c   1.000
_cell.angle_alpha   90.00
_cell.angle_beta   90.00
_cell.angle_gamma   90.00
#
_symmetry.space_group_name_H-M   'P 1'
#
loop_
_entity.id
_entity.type
_entity.pdbx_description
1 polymer ?
#
loop_
_entity_poly.entity_id
_entity_poly.type
_entity_poly.pdbx_seq_one_letter_code
_entity_poly.pdbx_strand_id
1 'polypeptide(L)'
;EIITTKGRIFKFDDAHCINNYLKKGTINQNDIKQTLFIDYNKENTFVDGNTAFFVTSPQLKSPMNSNTAAFSTREEADKKAAETNGKVSDWKALQQAL
;
A
#
# COMPACT_ATOMS: atom_id res chain seq x y z
N GLU A 1 6.08 4.78 0.28
CA GLU A 1 7.55 4.95 0.33
C GLU A 1 8.24 3.63 0.60
N ILE A 2 9.49 3.48 0.16
CA ILE A 2 10.37 2.37 0.56
C ILE A 2 11.58 2.97 1.29
N ILE A 3 11.86 2.49 2.49
CA ILE A 3 13.04 2.85 3.27
C ILE A 3 14.00 1.66 3.28
N THR A 4 15.23 1.88 2.84
CA THR A 4 16.27 0.83 2.84
C THR A 4 16.96 0.70 4.19
N THR A 5 17.64 -0.41 4.42
CA THR A 5 18.49 -0.65 5.59
C THR A 5 19.59 0.40 5.75
N LYS A 6 20.05 0.98 4.64
CA LYS A 6 21.04 2.07 4.59
C LYS A 6 20.43 3.48 4.74
N GLY A 7 19.12 3.59 4.98
CA GLY A 7 18.43 4.86 5.20
C GLY A 7 18.05 5.64 3.94
N ARG A 8 18.28 5.09 2.74
CA ARG A 8 17.78 5.70 1.49
C ARG A 8 16.25 5.57 1.42
N ILE A 9 15.58 6.66 1.09
CA ILE A 9 14.12 6.76 0.96
C ILE A 9 13.75 6.88 -0.53
N PHE A 10 12.83 6.04 -0.97
CA PHE A 10 12.20 6.11 -2.29
C PHE A 10 10.73 6.49 -2.12
N LYS A 11 10.32 7.58 -2.77
CA LYS A 11 8.95 8.09 -2.70
C LYS A 11 8.14 7.61 -3.90
N PHE A 12 6.88 7.32 -3.66
CA PHE A 12 5.95 6.79 -4.65
C PHE A 12 4.57 7.36 -4.37
N ASP A 13 3.80 7.57 -5.42
CA ASP A 13 2.46 8.16 -5.33
C ASP A 13 1.40 7.13 -4.91
N ASP A 14 1.60 5.84 -5.22
CA ASP A 14 0.65 4.78 -4.89
C ASP A 14 1.28 3.39 -4.72
N ALA A 15 0.43 2.43 -4.34
CA ALA A 15 0.83 1.04 -4.11
C ALA A 15 1.27 0.30 -5.39
N HIS A 16 0.70 0.65 -6.54
CA HIS A 16 1.07 0.06 -7.83
C HIS A 16 2.49 0.47 -8.25
N CYS A 17 2.85 1.74 -8.09
CA CYS A 17 4.21 2.24 -8.34
C CYS A 17 5.24 1.52 -7.46
N ILE A 18 4.93 1.30 -6.18
CA ILE A 18 5.76 0.51 -5.26
C ILE A 18 5.93 -0.93 -5.78
N ASN A 19 4.82 -1.63 -6.08
CA ASN A 19 4.86 -3.02 -6.54
C ASN A 19 5.67 -3.17 -7.84
N ASN A 20 5.44 -2.29 -8.81
CA ASN A 20 6.18 -2.28 -10.07
C ASN A 20 7.68 -2.02 -9.85
N TYR A 21 8.03 -1.08 -8.96
CA TYR A 21 9.43 -0.81 -8.64
C TYR A 21 10.13 -2.02 -8.01
N LEU A 22 9.45 -2.72 -7.10
CA LEU A 22 9.96 -3.95 -6.47
C LEU A 22 10.12 -5.09 -7.50
N LYS A 23 9.15 -5.27 -8.40
CA LYS A 23 9.20 -6.28 -9.47
C LYS A 23 10.35 -6.06 -10.45
N LYS A 24 10.76 -4.81 -10.69
CA LYS A 24 11.93 -4.47 -11.53
C LYS A 24 13.27 -4.89 -10.92
N GLY A 25 13.32 -5.21 -9.63
CA GLY A 25 14.55 -5.68 -8.98
C GLY A 25 15.64 -4.61 -8.81
N THR A 26 15.28 -3.32 -8.92
CA THR A 26 16.22 -2.19 -8.75
C THR A 26 16.85 -2.13 -7.37
N ILE A 27 16.18 -2.71 -6.37
CA ILE A 27 16.67 -2.89 -5.00
C ILE A 27 16.49 -4.35 -4.59
N ASN A 28 17.42 -4.88 -3.82
CA ASN A 28 17.26 -6.21 -3.24
C ASN A 28 16.20 -6.15 -2.13
N GLN A 29 15.31 -7.14 -2.06
CA GLN A 29 14.31 -7.20 -0.99
C GLN A 29 14.95 -7.25 0.40
N ASN A 30 16.13 -7.86 0.54
CA ASN A 30 16.89 -7.89 1.80
C ASN A 30 17.42 -6.52 2.22
N ASP A 31 17.51 -5.56 1.30
CA ASP A 31 17.93 -4.19 1.58
C ASP A 31 16.74 -3.29 1.98
N ILE A 32 15.51 -3.80 1.97
CA ILE A 32 14.30 -3.07 2.37
C ILE A 32 14.12 -3.21 3.88
N LYS A 33 14.16 -2.08 4.58
CA LYS A 33 13.86 -2.01 6.01
C LYS A 33 12.34 -1.90 6.23
N GLN A 34 11.69 -1.01 5.49
CA GLN A 34 10.25 -0.74 5.62
C GLN A 34 9.63 -0.38 4.27
N THR A 35 8.39 -0.79 4.08
CA THR A 35 7.51 -0.28 3.02
C THR A 35 6.37 0.45 3.70
N LEU A 36 6.24 1.75 3.44
CA LEU A 36 5.27 2.61 4.11
C LEU A 36 4.20 3.07 3.11
N PHE A 37 2.97 3.16 3.56
CA PHE A 37 1.82 3.68 2.79
C PHE A 37 1.18 4.82 3.56
N ILE A 38 0.52 5.74 2.86
CA ILE A 38 -0.26 6.78 3.53
C ILE A 38 -1.59 6.17 3.98
N ASP A 39 -1.93 6.35 5.25
CA ASP A 39 -3.23 5.96 5.78
C ASP A 39 -4.33 6.81 5.13
N TYR A 40 -5.34 6.14 4.58
CA TYR A 40 -6.43 6.79 3.85
C TYR A 40 -7.30 7.67 4.74
N ASN A 41 -7.48 7.32 6.01
CA ASN A 41 -8.28 8.10 6.96
C ASN A 41 -7.46 9.19 7.66
N LYS A 42 -6.13 9.07 7.66
CA LYS A 42 -5.21 9.95 8.38
C LYS A 42 -4.16 10.50 7.44
N GLU A 43 -4.48 11.64 6.83
CA GLU A 43 -3.52 12.38 6.01
C GLU A 43 -2.19 12.58 6.76
N ASN A 44 -1.08 12.47 6.03
CA ASN A 44 0.29 12.60 6.56
C ASN A 44 0.70 11.53 7.58
N THR A 45 -0.10 10.48 7.80
CA THR A 45 0.26 9.35 8.65
C THR A 45 0.71 8.18 7.79
N PHE A 46 1.89 7.62 8.12
CA PHE A 46 2.37 6.40 7.49
C PHE A 46 1.89 5.17 8.24
N VAL A 47 1.52 4.14 7.49
CA VAL A 47 1.27 2.78 7.97
C VAL A 47 2.30 1.83 7.33
N ASP A 48 2.85 0.93 8.13
CA ASP A 48 3.78 -0.10 7.64
C ASP A 48 3.01 -1.17 6.84
N GLY A 49 3.48 -1.48 5.64
CA GLY A 49 2.86 -2.44 4.73
C GLY A 49 2.72 -3.84 5.32
N ASN A 50 3.55 -4.23 6.30
CA ASN A 50 3.44 -5.52 6.96
C ASN A 50 2.24 -5.59 7.93
N THR A 51 1.80 -4.44 8.46
CA THR A 51 0.69 -4.34 9.42
C THR A 51 -0.55 -3.67 8.83
N ALA A 52 -0.42 -3.06 7.66
CA ALA A 52 -1.49 -2.35 6.98
C ALA A 52 -2.53 -3.31 6.38
N PHE A 53 -3.77 -2.81 6.31
CA PHE A 53 -4.85 -3.44 5.57
C PHE A 53 -5.16 -2.62 4.33
N PHE A 54 -5.36 -3.28 3.20
CA PHE A 54 -5.61 -2.63 1.92
C PHE A 54 -7.02 -2.94 1.45
N VAL A 55 -7.72 -1.92 0.96
CA VAL A 55 -9.02 -2.08 0.30
C VAL A 55 -8.83 -1.77 -1.17
N THR A 56 -9.21 -2.71 -2.03
CA THR A 56 -9.26 -2.49 -3.47
C THR A 56 -10.71 -2.39 -3.91
N SER A 57 -11.09 -1.28 -4.56
CA SER A 57 -12.43 -1.09 -5.12
C SER A 57 -12.39 -0.10 -6.30
N PRO A 58 -13.06 -0.38 -7.43
CA PRO A 58 -13.22 0.58 -8.53
C PRO A 58 -13.79 1.94 -8.11
N GLN A 59 -14.46 2.01 -6.96
CA GLN A 59 -15.03 3.25 -6.42
C GLN A 59 -13.99 4.17 -5.76
N LEU A 60 -12.81 3.66 -5.38
CA LEU A 60 -11.75 4.44 -4.73
C LEU A 60 -11.02 5.40 -5.69
N LYS A 61 -11.09 5.16 -7.01
CA LYS A 61 -10.58 6.03 -8.09
C LYS A 61 -9.23 6.71 -7.78
N SER A 62 -8.18 5.92 -7.61
CA SER A 62 -6.84 6.49 -7.41
C SER A 62 -6.30 7.08 -8.72
N PRO A 63 -5.48 8.16 -8.67
CA PRO A 63 -4.96 8.83 -9.87
C PRO A 63 -4.13 7.92 -10.79
N MET A 64 -3.61 6.81 -10.26
CA MET A 64 -2.81 5.81 -10.97
C MET A 64 -3.57 4.50 -11.20
N ASN A 65 -4.91 4.51 -11.10
CA ASN A 65 -5.81 3.38 -11.34
C ASN A 65 -5.57 2.12 -10.49
N SER A 66 -4.71 2.17 -9.47
CA SER A 66 -4.57 1.10 -8.49
C SER A 66 -5.85 0.87 -7.69
N ASN A 67 -6.72 1.88 -7.58
CA ASN A 67 -8.02 1.78 -6.90
C ASN A 67 -7.91 1.18 -5.49
N THR A 68 -6.80 1.47 -4.83
CA THR A 68 -6.39 0.86 -3.57
C THR A 68 -6.17 1.92 -2.51
N ALA A 69 -6.65 1.67 -1.31
CA ALA A 69 -6.45 2.49 -0.11
C ALA A 69 -5.85 1.65 1.02
N ALA A 70 -4.94 2.23 1.81
CA ALA A 70 -4.31 1.58 2.96
C ALA A 70 -4.89 2.10 4.27
N PHE A 71 -5.02 1.22 5.27
CA PHE A 71 -5.62 1.50 6.57
C PHE A 71 -4.77 0.93 7.70
N SER A 72 -4.66 1.67 8.80
CA SER A 72 -3.96 1.22 10.01
C SER A 72 -4.67 0.06 10.72
N THR A 73 -5.98 -0.05 10.62
CA THR A 73 -6.76 -1.08 11.32
C THR A 73 -7.65 -1.87 10.39
N ARG A 74 -7.92 -3.13 10.78
CA ARG A 74 -8.81 -4.01 10.03
C ARG A 74 -10.25 -3.49 9.99
N GLU A 75 -10.72 -2.92 11.10
CA GLU A 75 -12.07 -2.37 11.23
C GLU A 75 -12.32 -1.24 10.23
N GLU A 76 -11.36 -0.30 10.09
CA GLU A 76 -11.44 0.79 9.11
C GLU A 76 -11.47 0.26 7.67
N ALA A 77 -10.64 -0.75 7.37
CA ALA A 77 -10.61 -1.39 6.06
C ALA A 77 -11.93 -2.11 5.75
N ASP A 78 -12.48 -2.88 6.69
CA ASP A 78 -13.75 -3.60 6.51
C ASP A 78 -14.91 -2.62 6.29
N LYS A 79 -14.96 -1.52 7.06
CA LYS A 79 -15.95 -0.46 6.87
C LYS A 79 -15.86 0.13 5.47
N LYS A 80 -14.66 0.49 5.01
CA LYS A 80 -14.48 1.06 3.67
C LYS A 80 -14.79 0.05 2.57
N ALA A 81 -14.45 -1.22 2.76
CA ALA A 81 -14.77 -2.28 1.83
C ALA A 81 -16.29 -2.46 1.69
N ALA A 82 -17.04 -2.39 2.80
CA ALA A 82 -18.51 -2.42 2.76
C ALA A 82 -19.10 -1.21 2.01
N GLU A 83 -18.60 0.00 2.27
CA GLU A 83 -19.04 1.23 1.60
C GLU A 83 -18.78 1.22 0.09
N THR A 84 -17.64 0.65 -0.32
CA THR A 84 -17.17 0.70 -1.71
C THR A 84 -17.38 -0.60 -2.47
N ASN A 85 -18.02 -1.61 -1.85
CA ASN A 85 -18.11 -2.98 -2.35
C ASN A 85 -16.73 -3.52 -2.79
N GLY A 86 -15.71 -3.21 -1.99
CA GLY A 86 -14.31 -3.55 -2.20
C GLY A 86 -13.87 -4.84 -1.51
N LYS A 87 -12.62 -5.24 -1.77
CA LYS A 87 -11.99 -6.39 -1.13
C LYS A 87 -10.87 -5.95 -0.20
N VAL A 88 -10.88 -6.46 1.03
CA VAL A 88 -9.77 -6.28 1.98
C VAL A 88 -8.68 -7.32 1.72
N SER A 89 -7.42 -6.90 1.74
CA SER A 89 -6.23 -7.74 1.60
C SER A 89 -5.06 -7.21 2.42
N ASP A 90 -4.07 -8.06 2.71
CA ASP A 90 -2.76 -7.61 3.18
C ASP A 90 -1.87 -7.18 2.00
N TRP A 91 -0.67 -6.67 2.30
CA TRP A 91 0.27 -6.23 1.27
C TRP A 91 0.69 -7.36 0.32
N LYS A 92 0.95 -8.56 0.85
CA LYS A 92 1.43 -9.70 0.05
C LYS A 92 0.37 -10.14 -0.96
N ALA A 93 -0.88 -10.24 -0.54
CA ALA A 93 -2.00 -10.57 -1.39
C ALA A 93 -2.27 -9.47 -2.43
N LEU A 94 -2.13 -8.19 -2.04
CA LEU A 94 -2.26 -7.07 -2.96
C LEU A 94 -1.17 -7.08 -4.05
N GLN A 95 0.08 -7.36 -3.70
CA GLN A 95 1.19 -7.45 -4.66
C GLN A 95 0.99 -8.50 -5.76
N GLN A 96 0.25 -9.57 -5.44
CA GLN A 96 -0.09 -10.63 -6.40
C GLN A 96 -1.26 -10.23 -7.32
N ALA A 97 -2.12 -9.33 -6.86
CA ALA A 97 -3.28 -8.83 -7.62
C ALA A 97 -2.93 -7.63 -8.52
N LEU A 98 -1.90 -6.85 -8.17
CA LEU A 98 -1.30 -5.76 -8.95
C LEU A 98 -0.19 -6.29 -9.87
#